data_AF-A0AAU4QMJ1-F1
#
_entry.id   AF-A0AAU4QMJ1-F1
#
_cell.length_a   1.000
_cell.length_b   1.000
_cell.length_c   1.000
_cell.angle_alpha   90.00
_cell.angle_beta   90.00
_cell.angle_gamma   90.00
#
_symmetry.space_group_name_H-M   'P 1'
#
loop_
_entity.id
_entity.type
_entity.pdbx_description
1 polymer ?
#
loop_
_entity_poly.entity_id
_entity_poly.type
_entity_poly.pdbx_seq_one_letter_code
_entity_poly.pdbx_strand_id
1 'polypeptide(L)'
;MAHEYEPPTPDYRLDGFQAATAQIEDDFSSVTLSDDLFVPFSEHHSADGRDSYLLLYDRSAIWDIPGTAEYVTLHITRDIEQRTFDFASERHPVVPLAQHWLIGRGCPQEAAERSPYHGPRPADAVTARLEDLLRTNPGNRYEVLDHYTDNPCSFDVGVEVRTLVYDSHPDSADAPYRLFLEETTKDMHTYTVREGVFASAEEADTWVVERDSPLPLAPAPPGAFGRRAAAARARSTISGNGLAVAPAPVSPQRSAEPAPTRSRRSTG
;
A
#
# COMPACT_ATOMS: atom_id res chain seq x y z
N MET A 1 -1.97 16.94 -33.00
CA MET A 1 -1.57 15.54 -33.28
C MET A 1 -1.82 14.78 -32.00
N ALA A 2 -2.89 13.99 -31.96
CA ALA A 2 -3.14 13.10 -30.83
C ALA A 2 -2.12 11.96 -30.96
N HIS A 3 -1.19 11.85 -30.02
CA HIS A 3 -0.49 10.60 -29.84
C HIS A 3 -1.55 9.60 -29.36
N GLU A 4 -1.91 8.64 -30.20
CA GLU A 4 -2.50 7.39 -29.73
C GLU A 4 -1.52 6.83 -28.70
N TYR A 5 -1.87 6.95 -27.43
CA TYR A 5 -1.17 6.28 -26.36
C TYR A 5 -1.66 4.83 -26.40
N GLU A 6 -0.93 3.99 -27.11
CA GLU A 6 -1.11 2.55 -26.98
C GLU A 6 -0.57 2.15 -25.60
N PRO A 7 -1.41 1.59 -24.71
CA PRO A 7 -0.93 1.18 -23.41
C PRO A 7 0.14 0.09 -23.58
N PRO A 8 1.22 0.13 -22.80
CA PRO A 8 2.24 -0.90 -22.87
C PRO A 8 1.61 -2.27 -22.59
N THR A 9 1.85 -3.23 -23.48
CA THR A 9 1.45 -4.63 -23.31
C THR A 9 2.53 -5.39 -22.53
N PRO A 10 2.17 -6.43 -21.76
CA PRO A 10 3.15 -7.27 -21.07
C PRO A 10 4.15 -7.94 -22.04
N ASP A 11 5.45 -7.89 -21.73
CA ASP A 11 6.48 -8.64 -22.46
C ASP A 11 6.73 -10.00 -21.80
N TYR A 12 6.08 -11.05 -22.31
CA TYR A 12 6.29 -12.40 -21.77
C TYR A 12 7.59 -13.07 -22.25
N ARG A 13 8.27 -12.55 -23.28
CA ARG A 13 9.45 -13.17 -23.93
C ARG A 13 9.32 -14.67 -24.23
N LEU A 14 8.19 -15.09 -24.78
CA LEU A 14 7.93 -16.51 -25.11
C LEU A 14 8.13 -16.85 -26.59
N ASP A 15 8.61 -15.91 -27.40
CA ASP A 15 8.88 -16.15 -28.82
C ASP A 15 9.81 -17.34 -29.04
N GLY A 16 9.28 -18.37 -29.73
CA GLY A 16 10.02 -19.60 -30.02
C GLY A 16 10.12 -20.58 -28.86
N PHE A 17 9.36 -20.39 -27.79
CA PHE A 17 9.15 -21.35 -26.71
C PHE A 17 7.76 -21.98 -26.81
N GLN A 18 7.65 -23.24 -26.39
CA GLN A 18 6.37 -23.93 -26.16
C GLN A 18 6.17 -24.16 -24.66
N ALA A 19 4.94 -24.35 -24.23
CA ALA A 19 4.70 -24.75 -22.84
C ALA A 19 5.37 -26.11 -22.57
N ALA A 20 5.92 -26.29 -21.36
CA ALA A 20 6.57 -27.53 -20.97
C ALA A 20 5.60 -28.73 -20.97
N THR A 21 4.30 -28.45 -20.76
CA THR A 21 3.21 -29.43 -20.88
C THR A 21 1.95 -28.75 -21.42
N ALA A 22 0.97 -29.53 -21.88
CA ALA A 22 -0.34 -29.02 -22.28
C ALA A 22 -1.08 -28.32 -21.12
N GLN A 23 -0.92 -28.82 -19.89
CA GLN A 23 -1.51 -28.18 -18.71
C GLN A 23 -0.94 -26.77 -18.50
N ILE A 24 0.37 -26.59 -18.68
CA ILE A 24 1.01 -25.27 -18.60
C ILE A 24 0.49 -24.34 -19.71
N GLU A 25 0.22 -24.84 -20.91
CA GLU A 25 -0.36 -24.05 -22.00
C GLU A 25 -1.78 -23.58 -21.66
N ASP A 26 -2.62 -24.49 -21.16
CA ASP A 26 -4.00 -24.20 -20.76
C ASP A 26 -4.05 -23.21 -19.58
N ASP A 27 -3.23 -23.45 -18.55
CA ASP A 27 -3.15 -22.57 -17.37
C ASP A 27 -2.64 -21.18 -17.75
N PHE A 28 -1.60 -21.10 -18.60
CA PHE A 28 -1.06 -19.83 -19.06
C PHE A 28 -2.10 -19.05 -19.87
N SER A 29 -2.80 -19.73 -20.79
CA SER A 29 -3.87 -19.13 -21.59
C SER A 29 -5.02 -18.62 -20.72
N SER A 30 -5.38 -19.35 -19.67
CA SER A 30 -6.41 -18.94 -18.71
C SER A 30 -5.99 -17.68 -17.93
N VAL A 31 -4.76 -17.66 -17.41
CA VAL A 31 -4.22 -16.53 -16.64
C VAL A 31 -4.02 -15.29 -17.49
N THR A 32 -3.73 -15.45 -18.78
CA THR A 32 -3.48 -14.36 -19.74
C THR A 32 -4.66 -14.08 -20.67
N LEU A 33 -5.86 -14.56 -20.34
CA LEU A 33 -7.06 -14.39 -21.18
C LEU A 33 -7.41 -12.92 -21.46
N SER A 34 -7.06 -12.03 -20.53
CA SER A 34 -7.29 -10.58 -20.61
C SER A 34 -5.98 -9.78 -20.77
N ASP A 35 -5.00 -10.32 -21.50
CA ASP A 35 -3.67 -9.70 -21.66
C ASP A 35 -3.72 -8.28 -22.23
N ASP A 36 -4.66 -7.99 -23.12
CA ASP A 36 -4.95 -6.66 -23.68
C ASP A 36 -5.43 -5.65 -22.62
N LEU A 37 -5.94 -6.13 -21.50
CA LEU A 37 -6.39 -5.33 -20.36
C LEU A 37 -5.37 -5.23 -19.24
N PHE A 38 -4.25 -5.95 -19.32
CA PHE A 38 -3.15 -5.83 -18.36
C PHE A 38 -2.34 -4.56 -18.58
N VAL A 39 -1.97 -3.92 -17.47
CA VAL A 39 -1.07 -2.77 -17.43
C VAL A 39 0.18 -3.14 -16.63
N PRO A 40 1.37 -3.19 -17.24
CA PRO A 40 2.60 -3.50 -16.54
C PRO A 40 2.97 -2.44 -15.49
N PHE A 41 3.15 -2.86 -14.24
CA PHE A 41 3.63 -2.04 -13.12
C PHE A 41 5.14 -2.20 -12.91
N SER A 42 5.64 -3.43 -13.05
CA SER A 42 7.07 -3.75 -13.13
C SER A 42 7.28 -5.00 -13.99
N GLU A 43 8.38 -4.99 -14.74
CA GLU A 43 8.81 -6.10 -15.59
C GLU A 43 10.32 -6.26 -15.45
N HIS A 44 10.75 -7.46 -15.11
CA HIS A 44 12.15 -7.80 -15.03
C HIS A 44 12.42 -9.10 -15.76
N HIS A 45 13.48 -9.10 -16.57
CA HIS A 45 13.95 -10.29 -17.26
C HIS A 45 15.39 -10.53 -16.87
N SER A 46 15.71 -11.76 -16.49
CA SER A 46 17.07 -12.13 -16.13
C SER A 46 18.01 -11.92 -17.32
N ALA A 47 19.28 -11.59 -17.03
CA ALA A 47 20.28 -11.30 -18.06
C ALA A 47 20.57 -12.51 -18.96
N ASP A 48 20.35 -13.73 -18.46
CA ASP A 48 20.49 -14.97 -19.21
C ASP A 48 19.20 -15.39 -19.94
N GLY A 49 18.11 -14.61 -19.82
CA GLY A 49 16.82 -14.84 -20.47
C GLY A 49 16.02 -16.00 -19.91
N ARG A 50 16.48 -16.64 -18.83
CA ARG A 50 15.80 -17.80 -18.23
C ARG A 50 14.54 -17.41 -17.46
N ASP A 51 14.55 -16.27 -16.78
CA ASP A 51 13.48 -15.86 -15.89
C ASP A 51 12.83 -14.57 -16.35
N SER A 52 11.52 -14.46 -16.14
CA SER A 52 10.80 -13.20 -16.24
C SER A 52 9.83 -13.04 -15.10
N TYR A 53 9.81 -11.85 -14.54
CA TYR A 53 9.06 -11.45 -13.36
C TYR A 53 8.19 -10.28 -13.76
N LEU A 54 6.87 -10.46 -13.72
CA LEU A 54 5.91 -9.44 -14.12
C LEU A 54 4.98 -9.15 -12.94
N LEU A 55 4.76 -7.87 -12.68
CA LEU A 55 3.66 -7.36 -11.88
C LEU A 55 2.72 -6.58 -12.79
N LEU A 56 1.50 -7.05 -12.93
CA LEU A 56 0.50 -6.51 -13.82
C LEU A 56 -0.70 -6.01 -13.01
N TYR A 57 -1.28 -4.90 -13.45
CA TYR A 57 -2.60 -4.45 -13.02
C TYR A 57 -3.64 -4.91 -14.03
N ASP A 58 -4.61 -5.70 -13.58
CA ASP A 58 -5.68 -6.28 -14.38
C ASP A 58 -6.90 -5.37 -14.38
N ARG A 59 -7.06 -4.59 -15.45
CA ARG A 59 -8.23 -3.71 -15.62
C ARG A 59 -9.54 -4.49 -15.79
N SER A 60 -9.47 -5.80 -16.05
CA SER A 60 -10.65 -6.64 -16.22
C SER A 60 -11.20 -7.22 -14.92
N ALA A 61 -10.43 -7.17 -13.83
CA ALA A 61 -10.79 -7.73 -12.53
C ALA A 61 -12.13 -7.18 -11.98
N ILE A 62 -12.49 -5.94 -12.33
CA ILE A 62 -13.77 -5.31 -11.97
C ILE A 62 -15.01 -6.01 -12.56
N TRP A 63 -14.84 -6.80 -13.62
CA TRP A 63 -15.91 -7.58 -14.26
C TRP A 63 -15.89 -9.06 -13.86
N ASP A 64 -14.97 -9.45 -12.98
CA ASP A 64 -14.90 -10.78 -12.38
C ASP A 64 -15.86 -10.88 -11.18
N ILE A 65 -15.66 -11.85 -10.30
CA ILE A 65 -16.41 -11.97 -9.06
C ILE A 65 -16.13 -10.77 -8.12
N PRO A 66 -17.13 -10.32 -7.34
CA PRO A 66 -16.93 -9.22 -6.40
C PRO A 66 -15.79 -9.51 -5.41
N GLY A 67 -14.89 -8.54 -5.22
CA GLY A 67 -13.75 -8.65 -4.32
C GLY A 67 -12.46 -9.15 -4.96
N THR A 68 -12.46 -9.52 -6.25
CA THR A 68 -11.27 -10.00 -6.96
C THR A 68 -10.08 -9.05 -6.80
N ALA A 69 -8.90 -9.63 -6.55
CA ALA A 69 -7.65 -8.91 -6.51
C ALA A 69 -7.23 -8.44 -7.91
N GLU A 70 -6.88 -7.16 -8.02
CA GLU A 70 -6.60 -6.50 -9.29
C GLU A 70 -5.13 -6.58 -9.73
N TYR A 71 -4.22 -7.04 -8.86
CA TYR A 71 -2.82 -7.24 -9.22
C TYR A 71 -2.54 -8.70 -9.50
N VAL A 72 -1.87 -8.99 -10.62
CA VAL A 72 -1.48 -10.35 -11.03
C VAL A 72 0.04 -10.37 -11.16
N THR A 73 0.69 -11.32 -10.52
CA THR A 73 2.12 -11.59 -10.69
C THR A 73 2.33 -12.82 -11.55
N LEU A 74 3.34 -12.78 -12.42
CA LEU A 74 3.84 -13.94 -13.16
C LEU A 74 5.34 -14.11 -12.92
N HIS A 75 5.76 -15.35 -12.69
CA HIS A 75 7.16 -15.77 -12.77
C HIS A 75 7.26 -16.85 -13.85
N ILE A 76 7.87 -16.51 -14.98
CA ILE A 76 8.06 -17.40 -16.13
C ILE A 76 9.50 -17.92 -16.10
N THR A 77 9.67 -19.24 -16.19
CA THR A 77 10.97 -19.91 -16.29
C THR A 77 11.10 -20.59 -17.65
N ARG A 78 12.25 -20.44 -18.32
CA ARG A 78 12.52 -21.02 -19.65
C ARG A 78 13.65 -22.02 -19.61
N ASP A 79 13.41 -23.17 -20.23
CA ASP A 79 14.46 -24.09 -20.64
C ASP A 79 14.91 -23.74 -22.06
N ILE A 80 16.08 -23.10 -22.16
CA ILE A 80 16.65 -22.64 -23.43
C ILE A 80 17.03 -23.81 -24.35
N GLU A 81 17.41 -24.96 -23.79
CA GLU A 81 17.85 -26.12 -24.56
C GLU A 81 16.66 -26.87 -25.16
N GLN A 82 15.62 -27.08 -24.36
CA GLN A 82 14.38 -27.72 -24.80
C GLN A 82 13.43 -26.76 -25.52
N ARG A 83 13.69 -25.45 -25.42
CA ARG A 83 12.80 -24.38 -25.90
C ARG A 83 11.40 -24.50 -25.32
N THR A 84 11.34 -24.80 -24.02
CA THR A 84 10.08 -24.87 -23.28
C THR A 84 10.01 -23.83 -22.17
N PHE A 85 8.80 -23.50 -21.72
CA PHE A 85 8.58 -22.64 -20.56
C PHE A 85 7.64 -23.27 -19.53
N ASP A 86 7.83 -22.87 -18.29
CA ASP A 86 6.93 -23.09 -17.15
C ASP A 86 6.60 -21.71 -16.55
N PHE A 87 5.55 -21.62 -15.74
CA PHE A 87 5.24 -20.40 -15.02
C PHE A 87 4.53 -20.66 -13.70
N ALA A 88 4.67 -19.69 -12.80
CA ALA A 88 3.79 -19.53 -11.65
C ALA A 88 3.05 -18.20 -11.79
N SER A 89 1.82 -18.15 -11.28
CA SER A 89 1.07 -16.90 -11.16
C SER A 89 0.32 -16.83 -9.85
N GLU A 90 0.03 -15.61 -9.39
CA GLU A 90 -0.76 -15.35 -8.19
C GLU A 90 -1.42 -13.97 -8.29
N ARG A 91 -2.64 -13.86 -7.76
CA ARG A 91 -3.32 -12.57 -7.61
C ARG A 91 -3.08 -12.00 -6.22
N HIS A 92 -2.87 -10.69 -6.14
CA HIS A 92 -2.53 -9.99 -4.91
C HIS A 92 -3.46 -8.81 -4.69
N PRO A 93 -3.92 -8.57 -3.45
CA PRO A 93 -4.80 -7.44 -3.17
C PRO A 93 -4.07 -6.10 -3.27
N VAL A 94 -2.78 -6.05 -2.90
CA VAL A 94 -1.98 -4.83 -2.91
C VAL A 94 -0.58 -5.04 -3.48
N VAL A 95 -0.03 -3.99 -4.10
CA VAL A 95 1.29 -4.01 -4.74
C VAL A 95 2.42 -4.56 -3.85
N PRO A 96 2.55 -4.17 -2.55
CA PRO A 96 3.62 -4.68 -1.71
C PRO A 96 3.64 -6.21 -1.55
N LEU A 97 2.47 -6.85 -1.46
CA LEU A 97 2.39 -8.32 -1.36
C LEU A 97 2.77 -8.99 -2.68
N ALA A 98 2.37 -8.38 -3.80
CA ALA A 98 2.77 -8.82 -5.12
C ALA A 98 4.30 -8.73 -5.31
N GLN A 99 4.90 -7.65 -4.84
CA GLN A 99 6.36 -7.47 -4.83
C GLN A 99 7.05 -8.50 -3.92
N HIS A 100 6.51 -8.75 -2.73
CA HIS A 100 7.02 -9.78 -1.82
C HIS A 100 7.07 -11.16 -2.50
N TRP A 101 5.99 -11.53 -3.21
CA TRP A 101 5.91 -12.78 -3.95
C TRP A 101 6.98 -12.91 -5.03
N LEU A 102 7.19 -11.86 -5.83
CA LEU A 102 8.22 -11.85 -6.87
C LEU A 102 9.63 -11.93 -6.28
N ILE A 103 9.91 -11.17 -5.22
CA ILE A 103 11.20 -11.20 -4.50
C ILE A 103 11.47 -12.59 -3.93
N GLY A 104 10.46 -13.24 -3.35
CA GLY A 104 10.54 -14.61 -2.84
C GLY A 104 10.92 -15.65 -3.91
N ARG A 105 10.72 -15.33 -5.19
CA ARG A 105 11.08 -16.16 -6.35
C ARG A 105 12.40 -15.75 -7.02
N GLY A 106 13.15 -14.85 -6.40
CA GLY A 106 14.46 -14.43 -6.89
C GLY A 106 14.46 -13.18 -7.76
N CYS A 107 13.33 -12.47 -7.89
CA CYS A 107 13.32 -11.14 -8.51
C CYS A 107 14.21 -10.19 -7.67
N PRO A 108 15.17 -9.47 -8.28
CA PRO A 108 15.94 -8.44 -7.58
C PRO A 108 15.01 -7.39 -6.98
N GLN A 109 15.29 -6.95 -5.75
CA GLN A 109 14.41 -6.03 -5.02
C GLN A 109 14.18 -4.73 -5.79
N GLU A 110 15.25 -4.16 -6.36
CA GLU A 110 15.22 -2.95 -7.17
C GLU A 110 14.42 -3.11 -8.48
N ALA A 111 14.31 -4.34 -8.98
CA ALA A 111 13.57 -4.64 -10.20
C ALA A 111 12.09 -4.90 -9.94
N ALA A 112 11.75 -5.32 -8.71
CA ALA A 112 10.38 -5.40 -8.23
C ALA A 112 9.79 -4.02 -7.87
N GLU A 113 10.62 -2.98 -7.73
CA GLU A 113 10.14 -1.62 -7.45
C GLU A 113 9.19 -1.12 -8.53
N ARG A 114 8.19 -0.38 -8.09
CA ARG A 114 7.11 0.10 -8.94
C ARG A 114 7.64 1.19 -9.88
N SER A 115 7.26 1.12 -11.15
CA SER A 115 7.51 2.22 -12.09
C SER A 115 6.90 3.53 -11.57
N PRO A 116 7.66 4.64 -11.51
CA PRO A 116 7.15 5.92 -10.97
C PRO A 116 6.05 6.57 -11.82
N TYR A 117 5.75 5.97 -12.98
CA TYR A 117 4.81 6.48 -13.98
C TYR A 117 3.43 5.82 -13.95
N HIS A 118 3.24 4.73 -13.18
CA HIS A 118 1.97 3.98 -13.20
C HIS A 118 1.35 3.91 -11.80
N GLY A 119 0.09 4.39 -11.67
CA GLY A 119 -0.80 4.30 -10.49
C GLY A 119 -0.71 5.43 -9.44
N PRO A 120 -1.53 5.38 -8.37
CA PRO A 120 -1.54 6.36 -7.27
C PRO A 120 -0.31 6.26 -6.37
N ARG A 121 0.16 7.32 -5.72
CA ARG A 121 1.35 7.28 -4.83
C ARG A 121 0.99 7.23 -3.34
N PRO A 122 1.87 6.73 -2.47
CA PRO A 122 1.64 6.77 -1.03
C PRO A 122 1.40 8.22 -0.56
N ALA A 123 0.30 8.47 0.13
CA ALA A 123 -0.08 9.83 0.54
C ALA A 123 0.76 10.36 1.73
N ASP A 124 1.32 9.45 2.54
CA ASP A 124 2.05 9.79 3.75
C ASP A 124 3.11 8.76 4.14
N ALA A 125 3.95 9.14 5.12
CA ALA A 125 5.04 8.30 5.61
C ALA A 125 4.57 7.04 6.36
N VAL A 126 3.34 7.03 6.88
CA VAL A 126 2.77 5.83 7.52
C VAL A 126 2.48 4.78 6.45
N THR A 127 1.86 5.20 5.36
CA THR A 127 1.57 4.38 4.18
C THR A 127 2.85 3.79 3.60
N ALA A 128 3.86 4.63 3.33
CA ALA A 128 5.14 4.16 2.82
C ALA A 128 5.85 3.17 3.75
N ARG A 129 5.72 3.33 5.09
CA ARG A 129 6.26 2.38 6.06
C ARG A 129 5.53 1.03 6.03
N LEU A 130 4.21 1.05 5.92
CA LEU A 130 3.42 -0.18 5.87
C LEU A 130 3.65 -0.95 4.56
N GLU A 131 3.86 -0.25 3.45
CA GLU A 131 4.27 -0.88 2.20
C GLU A 131 5.62 -1.57 2.31
N ASP A 132 6.63 -0.90 2.88
CA ASP A 132 7.94 -1.51 3.11
C ASP A 132 7.82 -2.75 4.01
N LEU A 133 6.98 -2.69 5.03
CA LEU A 133 6.73 -3.80 5.94
C LEU A 133 6.06 -4.99 5.24
N LEU A 134 5.03 -4.75 4.41
CA LEU A 134 4.35 -5.80 3.63
C LEU A 134 5.25 -6.38 2.54
N ARG A 135 6.02 -5.53 1.84
CA ARG A 135 6.93 -5.93 0.78
C ARG A 135 8.09 -6.78 1.30
N THR A 136 8.69 -6.37 2.42
CA THR A 136 9.82 -7.10 3.01
C THR A 136 9.38 -8.31 3.83
N ASN A 137 8.18 -8.26 4.40
CA ASN A 137 7.58 -9.29 5.26
C ASN A 137 8.63 -10.03 6.11
N PRO A 138 9.31 -9.32 7.03
CA PRO A 138 10.53 -9.83 7.66
C PRO A 138 10.26 -11.13 8.41
N GLY A 139 10.98 -12.19 8.02
CA GLY A 139 10.81 -13.52 8.61
C GLY A 139 9.50 -14.22 8.24
N ASN A 140 8.85 -13.81 7.14
CA ASN A 140 7.53 -14.28 6.71
C ASN A 140 6.49 -14.14 7.83
N ARG A 141 6.52 -12.97 8.48
CA ARG A 141 5.70 -12.63 9.65
C ARG A 141 4.20 -12.69 9.33
N TYR A 142 3.80 -12.20 8.17
CA TYR A 142 2.41 -12.08 7.75
C TYR A 142 2.01 -13.20 6.81
N GLU A 143 0.86 -13.81 7.10
CA GLU A 143 0.14 -14.75 6.25
C GLU A 143 -1.20 -14.12 5.84
N VAL A 144 -1.46 -14.01 4.53
CA VAL A 144 -2.74 -13.47 4.04
C VAL A 144 -3.83 -14.50 4.23
N LEU A 145 -4.89 -14.12 4.94
CA LEU A 145 -6.04 -14.98 5.22
C LEU A 145 -7.21 -14.70 4.28
N ASP A 146 -7.48 -13.42 4.04
CA ASP A 146 -8.59 -12.98 3.19
C ASP A 146 -8.32 -11.58 2.62
N HIS A 147 -8.99 -11.26 1.52
CA HIS A 147 -8.97 -9.92 0.95
C HIS A 147 -10.25 -9.59 0.20
N TYR A 148 -10.52 -8.29 0.06
CA TYR A 148 -11.64 -7.81 -0.73
C TYR A 148 -11.31 -6.47 -1.37
N THR A 149 -11.44 -6.38 -2.69
CA THR A 149 -11.38 -5.13 -3.44
C THR A 149 -12.78 -4.59 -3.70
N ASP A 150 -13.07 -3.41 -3.19
CA ASP A 150 -14.25 -2.62 -3.54
C ASP A 150 -13.84 -1.53 -4.55
N ASN A 151 -13.99 -1.87 -5.83
CA ASN A 151 -13.76 -0.96 -6.94
C ASN A 151 -15.10 -0.60 -7.63
N PRO A 152 -15.70 0.57 -7.32
CA PRO A 152 -16.97 0.99 -7.89
C PRO A 152 -16.86 1.46 -9.35
N CYS A 153 -15.69 1.34 -9.99
CA CYS A 153 -15.43 1.80 -11.35
C CYS A 153 -15.75 3.28 -11.58
N SER A 154 -15.62 4.10 -10.53
CA SER A 154 -15.99 5.51 -10.53
C SER A 154 -14.90 6.38 -9.91
N PHE A 155 -14.55 7.45 -10.62
CA PHE A 155 -13.66 8.51 -10.13
C PHE A 155 -14.26 9.30 -8.95
N ASP A 156 -15.55 9.13 -8.64
CA ASP A 156 -16.22 9.88 -7.58
C ASP A 156 -16.09 9.24 -6.19
N VAL A 157 -15.73 7.96 -6.11
CA VAL A 157 -15.82 7.16 -4.88
C VAL A 157 -14.47 6.61 -4.42
N GLY A 158 -13.47 6.46 -5.30
CA GLY A 158 -12.18 5.86 -4.97
C GLY A 158 -12.25 4.33 -4.97
N VAL A 159 -11.12 3.67 -4.76
CA VAL A 159 -11.02 2.20 -4.59
C VAL A 159 -10.61 1.91 -3.15
N GLU A 160 -11.24 0.91 -2.55
CA GLU A 160 -10.87 0.41 -1.23
C GLU A 160 -10.42 -1.04 -1.34
N VAL A 161 -9.27 -1.37 -0.74
CA VAL A 161 -8.80 -2.75 -0.62
C VAL A 161 -8.64 -3.11 0.84
N ARG A 162 -9.18 -4.27 1.20
CA ARG A 162 -9.11 -4.85 2.54
C ARG A 162 -8.21 -6.07 2.45
N THR A 163 -7.24 -6.19 3.34
CA THR A 163 -6.40 -7.39 3.44
C THR A 163 -6.27 -7.81 4.88
N LEU A 164 -6.85 -8.96 5.22
CA LEU A 164 -6.74 -9.59 6.52
C LEU A 164 -5.53 -10.51 6.52
N VAL A 165 -4.65 -10.34 7.50
CA VAL A 165 -3.49 -11.19 7.69
C VAL A 165 -3.39 -11.71 9.12
N TYR A 166 -2.73 -12.85 9.27
CA TYR A 166 -2.23 -13.34 10.55
C TYR A 166 -0.79 -12.88 10.78
N ASP A 167 -0.53 -12.26 11.93
CA ASP A 167 0.76 -11.76 12.37
C ASP A 167 1.38 -12.73 13.38
N SER A 168 2.32 -13.55 12.90
CA SER A 168 2.99 -14.58 13.70
C SER A 168 4.06 -14.02 14.66
N HIS A 169 4.27 -12.70 14.72
CA HIS A 169 5.29 -12.12 15.58
C HIS A 169 4.91 -12.23 17.06
N PRO A 170 5.83 -12.60 17.97
CA PRO A 170 5.53 -12.77 19.39
C PRO A 170 4.85 -11.56 20.07
N ASP A 171 5.27 -10.34 19.72
CA ASP A 171 4.65 -9.09 20.22
C ASP A 171 3.18 -8.91 19.82
N SER A 172 2.67 -9.74 18.91
CA SER A 172 1.30 -9.71 18.38
C SER A 172 0.42 -10.81 18.96
N ALA A 173 0.93 -11.64 19.88
CA ALA A 173 0.24 -12.84 20.36
C ALA A 173 -1.16 -12.57 20.96
N ASP A 174 -1.36 -11.43 21.63
CA ASP A 174 -2.65 -11.07 22.23
C ASP A 174 -3.69 -10.58 21.21
N ALA A 175 -3.24 -10.11 20.05
CA ALA A 175 -4.08 -9.63 18.96
C ALA A 175 -3.37 -9.85 17.62
N PRO A 176 -3.36 -11.09 17.09
CA PRO A 176 -2.52 -11.46 15.96
C PRO A 176 -3.15 -11.13 14.60
N TYR A 177 -4.41 -10.72 14.56
CA TYR A 177 -5.07 -10.41 13.29
C TYR A 177 -4.85 -8.95 12.94
N ARG A 178 -4.36 -8.69 11.72
CA ARG A 178 -4.17 -7.34 11.18
C ARG A 178 -5.05 -7.14 9.97
N LEU A 179 -5.77 -6.03 9.96
CA LEU A 179 -6.48 -5.57 8.78
C LEU A 179 -5.71 -4.41 8.15
N PHE A 180 -5.19 -4.61 6.95
CA PHE A 180 -4.68 -3.51 6.14
C PHE A 180 -5.79 -2.96 5.28
N LEU A 181 -6.09 -1.68 5.47
CA LEU A 181 -7.08 -0.93 4.70
C LEU A 181 -6.36 0.05 3.79
N GLU A 182 -6.40 -0.21 2.49
CA GLU A 182 -5.93 0.70 1.45
C GLU A 182 -7.11 1.49 0.90
N GLU A 183 -7.00 2.81 0.87
CA GLU A 183 -8.02 3.70 0.31
C GLU A 183 -7.36 4.64 -0.70
N THR A 184 -7.78 4.56 -1.97
CA THR A 184 -7.33 5.45 -3.03
C THR A 184 -8.18 6.71 -3.05
N THR A 185 -7.55 7.88 -3.15
CA THR A 185 -8.24 9.17 -3.25
C THR A 185 -9.10 9.22 -4.51
N LYS A 186 -10.18 10.01 -4.48
CA LYS A 186 -11.11 10.16 -5.62
C LYS A 186 -10.42 10.57 -6.92
N ASP A 187 -9.40 11.41 -6.82
CA ASP A 187 -8.60 11.82 -7.97
C ASP A 187 -7.65 10.71 -8.49
N MET A 188 -7.57 9.56 -7.84
CA MET A 188 -6.70 8.41 -8.17
C MET A 188 -5.19 8.76 -8.19
N HIS A 189 -4.79 9.86 -7.55
CA HIS A 189 -3.38 10.28 -7.51
C HIS A 189 -2.63 9.75 -6.30
N THR A 190 -3.34 9.49 -5.20
CA THR A 190 -2.73 9.05 -3.96
C THR A 190 -3.57 7.99 -3.26
N TYR A 191 -2.96 7.25 -2.35
CA TYR A 191 -3.67 6.30 -1.50
C TYR A 191 -3.08 6.30 -0.09
N THR A 192 -3.88 5.87 0.88
CA THR A 192 -3.44 5.64 2.25
C THR A 192 -3.59 4.19 2.62
N VAL A 193 -2.62 3.66 3.38
CA VAL A 193 -2.74 2.36 4.03
C VAL A 193 -2.81 2.56 5.54
N ARG A 194 -3.76 1.89 6.21
CA ARG A 194 -3.91 1.87 7.67
C ARG A 194 -3.98 0.44 8.17
N GLU A 195 -3.39 0.23 9.35
CA GLU A 195 -3.35 -1.07 10.02
C GLU A 195 -4.32 -1.06 11.19
N GLY A 196 -5.27 -1.99 11.17
CA GLY A 196 -6.16 -2.34 12.26
C GLY A 196 -5.68 -3.59 12.99
N VAL A 197 -6.00 -3.71 14.27
CA VAL A 197 -5.57 -4.80 15.15
C VAL A 197 -6.75 -5.46 15.83
N PHE A 198 -6.84 -6.78 15.73
CA PHE A 198 -7.96 -7.56 16.21
C PHE A 198 -7.50 -8.83 16.94
N ALA A 199 -8.30 -9.29 17.91
CA ALA A 199 -8.01 -10.53 18.65
C ALA A 199 -8.42 -11.77 17.84
N SER A 200 -9.40 -11.64 16.93
CA SER A 200 -9.85 -12.70 16.04
C SER A 200 -10.15 -12.20 14.62
N ALA A 201 -10.23 -13.12 13.66
CA ALA A 201 -10.66 -12.81 12.30
C ALA A 201 -12.13 -12.32 12.28
N GLU A 202 -12.99 -12.93 13.09
CA GLU A 202 -14.41 -12.60 13.18
C GLU A 202 -14.64 -11.17 13.71
N GLU A 203 -13.79 -10.69 14.63
CA GLU A 203 -13.82 -9.29 15.07
C GLU A 203 -13.45 -8.33 13.94
N ALA A 204 -12.45 -8.68 13.12
CA ALA A 204 -12.05 -7.89 11.96
C ALA A 204 -13.19 -7.85 10.92
N ASP A 205 -13.80 -8.99 10.63
CA ASP A 205 -14.93 -9.10 9.69
C ASP A 205 -16.14 -8.29 10.16
N THR A 206 -16.47 -8.38 11.47
CA THR A 206 -17.54 -7.60 12.07
C THR A 206 -17.28 -6.10 11.88
N TRP A 207 -16.04 -5.65 12.16
CA TRP A 207 -15.67 -4.25 11.94
C TRP A 207 -15.80 -3.83 10.46
N VAL A 208 -15.38 -4.69 9.54
CA VAL A 208 -15.48 -4.44 8.09
C VAL A 208 -16.92 -4.25 7.64
N VAL A 209 -17.85 -5.02 8.20
CA VAL A 209 -19.29 -4.96 7.88
C VAL A 209 -19.98 -3.77 8.55
N GLU A 210 -19.70 -3.52 9.83
CA GLU A 210 -20.43 -2.53 10.62
C GLU A 210 -19.90 -1.10 10.46
N ARG A 211 -18.58 -0.91 10.36
CA ARG A 211 -17.89 0.39 10.15
C ARG A 211 -18.34 1.50 11.11
N ASP A 212 -18.87 1.14 12.27
CA ASP A 212 -19.51 2.06 13.23
C ASP A 212 -18.52 2.72 14.19
N SER A 213 -17.27 2.24 14.17
CA SER A 213 -16.18 2.63 15.06
C SER A 213 -14.89 2.87 14.28
N PRO A 214 -14.00 3.76 14.75
CA PRO A 214 -12.69 3.96 14.14
C PRO A 214 -11.88 2.66 14.09
N LEU A 215 -11.05 2.50 13.06
CA LEU A 215 -10.16 1.35 12.93
C LEU A 215 -9.31 1.18 14.21
N PRO A 216 -9.36 0.02 14.89
CA PRO A 216 -8.61 -0.22 16.12
C PRO A 216 -7.10 -0.20 15.85
N LEU A 217 -6.39 0.81 16.32
CA LEU A 217 -4.94 0.92 16.10
C LEU A 217 -4.16 0.06 17.09
N ALA A 218 -3.03 -0.50 16.64
CA ALA A 218 -2.07 -1.18 17.51
C ALA A 218 -1.67 -0.27 18.68
N PRO A 219 -1.59 -0.78 19.92
CA PRO A 219 -1.01 -0.05 21.03
C PRO A 219 0.40 0.42 20.66
N ALA A 220 0.71 1.69 20.92
CA ALA A 220 2.05 2.20 20.66
C ALA A 220 3.08 1.34 21.44
N PRO A 221 4.19 0.92 20.80
CA PRO A 221 5.14 0.03 21.46
C PRO A 221 5.62 0.63 22.78
N PRO A 222 5.75 -0.19 23.84
CA PRO A 222 6.20 0.29 25.14
C PRO A 222 7.52 1.06 25.00
N GLY A 223 7.53 2.32 25.45
CA GLY A 223 8.70 3.20 25.37
C GLY A 223 8.72 4.24 24.24
N ALA A 224 7.72 4.29 23.35
CA ALA A 224 7.60 5.37 22.35
C ALA A 224 7.36 6.76 23.00
N PHE A 225 6.63 6.80 24.11
CA PHE A 225 6.49 8.00 24.95
C PHE A 225 7.77 8.33 25.73
N GLY A 226 8.49 7.29 26.17
CA GLY A 226 9.77 7.41 26.88
C GLY A 226 10.88 8.03 26.01
N ARG A 227 10.96 7.67 24.73
CA ARG A 227 11.94 8.24 23.78
C ARG A 227 11.64 9.71 23.43
N ARG A 228 10.37 10.07 23.22
CA ARG A 228 9.98 11.48 23.04
C ARG A 228 10.22 12.32 24.30
N ALA A 229 9.90 11.79 25.48
CA ALA A 229 10.16 12.44 26.75
C ALA A 229 11.67 12.53 27.06
N ALA A 230 12.46 11.52 26.73
CA ALA A 230 13.92 11.54 26.86
C ALA A 230 14.58 12.51 25.88
N ALA A 231 14.11 12.59 24.63
CA ALA A 231 14.58 13.57 23.65
C ALA A 231 14.16 15.01 24.02
N ALA A 232 13.01 15.20 24.66
CA ALA A 232 12.62 16.48 25.25
C ALA A 232 13.51 16.84 26.45
N ARG A 233 13.77 15.89 27.36
CA ARG A 233 14.68 16.09 28.51
C ARG A 233 16.12 16.38 28.09
N ALA A 234 16.64 15.67 27.08
CA ALA A 234 17.98 15.90 26.54
C ALA A 234 18.13 17.28 25.90
N ARG A 235 17.08 17.80 25.24
CA ARG A 235 17.05 19.18 24.74
C ARG A 235 17.01 20.21 25.88
N SER A 236 16.27 19.93 26.96
CA SER A 236 16.26 20.81 28.14
C SER A 236 17.59 20.84 28.89
N THR A 237 18.39 19.77 28.85
CA THR A 237 19.73 19.74 29.48
C THR A 237 20.81 20.42 28.65
N ILE A 238 20.63 20.55 27.33
CA ILE A 238 21.63 21.19 26.44
C ILE A 238 21.49 22.72 26.44
N SER A 239 20.33 23.29 26.79
CA SER A 239 20.16 24.74 27.00
C SER A 239 20.59 25.24 28.38
N GLY A 240 21.19 24.39 29.22
CA GLY A 240 21.56 24.70 30.61
C GLY A 240 22.82 25.56 30.80
N ASN A 241 23.49 26.02 29.73
CA ASN A 241 24.70 26.87 29.81
C ASN A 241 24.54 28.24 29.11
N GLY A 242 23.30 28.76 29.01
CA GLY A 242 23.06 30.15 28.63
C GLY A 242 22.67 30.96 29.86
N LEU A 243 23.51 31.93 30.23
CA LEU A 243 23.32 32.90 31.31
C LEU A 243 21.84 33.35 31.45
N ALA A 244 21.28 33.14 32.63
CA ALA A 244 19.97 33.64 33.02
C ALA A 244 19.94 35.18 32.90
N VAL A 245 19.30 35.68 31.86
CA VAL A 245 18.81 37.07 31.83
C VAL A 245 17.54 37.09 32.67
N ALA A 246 17.55 37.88 33.74
CA ALA A 246 16.41 38.06 34.62
C ALA A 246 15.18 38.57 33.82
N PRO A 247 13.96 38.06 34.10
CA PRO A 247 12.76 38.60 33.48
C PRO A 247 12.56 40.06 33.93
N ALA A 248 12.44 40.96 32.95
CA ALA A 248 12.07 42.35 33.20
C ALA A 248 10.65 42.42 33.81
N PRO A 249 10.41 43.32 34.79
CA PRO A 249 9.11 43.43 35.43
C PRO A 249 8.06 43.92 34.44
N VAL A 250 6.99 43.14 34.30
CA VAL A 250 5.79 43.48 33.54
C VAL A 250 5.08 44.62 34.26
N SER A 251 5.06 45.81 33.66
CA SER A 251 4.20 46.90 34.12
C SER A 251 2.75 46.61 33.71
N PRO A 252 1.75 46.73 34.60
CA PRO A 252 0.36 46.48 34.25
C PRO A 252 -0.14 47.57 33.28
N GLN A 253 -0.64 47.16 32.13
CA GLN A 253 -1.33 48.05 31.20
C GLN A 253 -2.62 48.55 31.85
N ARG A 254 -2.67 49.88 31.96
CA ARG A 254 -3.77 50.72 32.42
C ARG A 254 -5.02 50.48 31.57
N SER A 255 -6.15 50.27 32.24
CA SER A 255 -7.49 50.18 31.67
C SER A 255 -7.76 51.31 30.68
N ALA A 256 -8.16 50.96 29.45
CA ALA A 256 -8.77 51.89 28.51
C ALA A 256 -10.29 51.83 28.67
N GLU A 257 -10.86 53.00 28.90
CA GLU A 257 -12.27 53.33 29.14
C GLU A 257 -13.13 53.14 27.87
N PRO A 258 -14.47 52.97 27.99
CA PRO A 258 -15.33 52.49 26.90
C PRO A 258 -15.53 53.50 25.76
N ALA A 259 -15.64 52.97 24.54
CA ALA A 259 -15.96 53.73 23.33
C ALA A 259 -17.41 54.26 23.35
N PRO A 260 -17.67 55.50 22.91
CA PRO A 260 -19.01 56.04 22.79
C PRO A 260 -19.75 55.51 21.56
N THR A 261 -21.00 55.13 21.80
CA THR A 261 -22.01 54.69 20.83
C THR A 261 -22.34 55.83 19.86
N ARG A 262 -22.29 55.58 18.53
CA ARG A 262 -22.90 56.48 17.54
C ARG A 262 -23.88 55.74 16.65
N SER A 263 -25.14 56.03 16.92
CA SER A 263 -26.35 55.67 16.18
C SER A 263 -26.26 56.07 14.70
N ARG A 264 -26.63 55.15 13.79
CA ARG A 264 -26.93 55.48 12.40
C ARG A 264 -28.38 55.07 12.10
N ARG A 265 -29.24 56.09 12.13
CA ARG A 265 -30.64 56.04 11.70
C ARG A 265 -30.68 56.01 10.17
N SER A 266 -31.43 55.05 9.61
CA SER A 266 -31.91 55.13 8.22
C SER A 266 -33.19 55.97 8.18
N THR A 267 -33.38 56.72 7.09
CA THR A 267 -34.67 57.08 6.48
C THR A 267 -34.39 57.93 5.25
N GLY A 268 -34.96 57.54 4.11
CA GLY A 268 -34.86 58.21 2.81
C GLY A 268 -34.50 57.23 1.71
#